data_AF-A0A971NPD2-F1
#
_entry.id   AF-A0A971NPD2-F1
#
_cell.length_a   1.000
_cell.length_b   1.000
_cell.length_c   1.000
_cell.angle_alpha   90.00
_cell.angle_beta   90.00
_cell.angle_gamma   90.00
#
_symmetry.space_group_name_H-M   'P 1'
#
loop_
_entity.id
_entity.type
_entity.pdbx_description
1 polymer ?
#
loop_
_entity_poly.entity_id
_entity_poly.type
_entity_poly.pdbx_seq_one_letter_code
_entity_poly.pdbx_strand_id
1 'polypeptide(L)' 'GLDVAASAGAACHSEGVEISHVLAAMAVPEEWASGTLRLSTGRMTVKEEIRRAVRAITDAVGTLRAGK' A
#
# COMPACT_ATOMS: atom_id res chain seq x y z
N GLY A 1 -2.79 6.81 16.57
CA GLY A 1 -2.04 7.30 15.40
C GLY A 1 -2.40 6.42 14.23
N LEU A 2 -2.69 7.03 13.09
CA LEU A 2 -2.46 6.56 11.72
C LEU A 2 -3.23 7.54 10.81
N ASP A 3 -2.49 8.43 10.15
CA ASP A 3 -3.05 9.48 9.29
C ASP A 3 -3.78 8.93 8.04
N VAL A 4 -3.58 7.64 7.73
CA VAL A 4 -4.15 6.92 6.58
C VAL A 4 -4.39 5.46 6.95
N ALA A 5 -5.57 4.93 6.67
CA ALA A 5 -5.85 3.50 6.71
C ALA A 5 -5.68 2.89 5.31
N ALA A 6 -4.90 1.82 5.19
CA ALA A 6 -4.59 1.15 3.93
C ALA A 6 -4.47 -0.36 4.11
N SER A 7 -4.56 -1.11 3.01
CA SER A 7 -4.28 -2.55 2.99
C SER A 7 -2.99 -2.81 2.23
N ALA A 8 -2.06 -3.57 2.81
CA ALA A 8 -0.87 -4.06 2.10
C ALA A 8 -1.23 -5.25 1.19
N GLY A 9 -0.52 -5.38 0.08
CA GLY A 9 -0.78 -6.35 -1.00
C GLY A 9 0.00 -7.67 -0.94
N ALA A 10 0.80 -7.91 0.11
CA ALA A 10 1.42 -9.20 0.37
C ALA A 10 0.63 -9.87 1.50
N ALA A 11 -0.11 -10.93 1.17
CA ALA A 11 -1.02 -11.72 2.01
C ALA A 11 -1.07 -11.33 3.51
N CYS A 12 -1.84 -10.29 3.86
CA CYS A 12 -2.21 -10.09 5.25
C CYS A 12 -3.22 -11.19 5.60
N HIS A 13 -2.71 -12.33 6.11
CA HIS A 13 -3.28 -13.31 7.07
C HIS A 13 -2.69 -14.73 6.95
N SER A 14 -1.66 -15.00 6.11
CA SER A 14 -0.94 -16.28 6.09
C SER A 14 0.41 -16.18 6.83
N GLU A 15 0.89 -17.28 7.40
CA GLU A 15 2.18 -17.39 8.11
C GLU A 15 3.41 -17.28 7.18
N GLY A 16 3.36 -16.40 6.18
CA GLY A 16 4.41 -16.18 5.20
C GLY A 16 4.12 -14.93 4.34
N VAL A 17 5.17 -14.30 3.82
CA VAL A 17 5.04 -13.19 2.86
C VAL A 17 4.63 -13.78 1.51
N GLU A 18 3.38 -14.19 1.37
CA GLU A 18 2.86 -14.69 0.12
C GLU A 18 2.29 -13.54 -0.72
N ILE A 19 2.58 -13.56 -2.02
CA ILE A 19 2.05 -12.59 -2.98
C ILE A 19 0.53 -12.80 -3.10
N SER A 20 -0.23 -11.70 -3.18
CA SER A 20 -1.66 -11.77 -3.50
C SER A 20 -1.91 -12.61 -4.76
N HIS A 21 -2.79 -13.62 -4.65
CA HIS A 21 -3.18 -14.47 -5.78
C HIS A 21 -3.73 -13.66 -6.97
N VAL A 22 -4.34 -12.50 -6.72
CA VAL A 22 -4.79 -11.58 -7.77
C VAL A 22 -3.62 -10.96 -8.51
N LEU A 23 -2.59 -10.50 -7.78
CA LEU A 23 -1.39 -9.92 -8.39
C LEU A 23 -0.62 -10.97 -9.19
N ALA A 24 -0.56 -12.22 -8.70
CA ALA A 24 0.02 -13.34 -9.43
C ALA A 24 -0.76 -13.65 -10.73
N ALA A 25 -2.10 -13.70 -10.66
CA ALA A 25 -2.94 -13.92 -11.84
C ALA A 25 -2.83 -12.79 -12.89
N MET A 26 -2.56 -11.57 -12.43
CA MET A 26 -2.27 -10.42 -13.30
C MET A 26 -0.84 -10.42 -13.87
N ALA A 27 -0.02 -11.42 -13.53
CA ALA A 27 1.40 -11.49 -13.89
C ALA A 27 2.20 -10.24 -13.46
N VAL A 28 1.88 -9.67 -12.30
CA VAL A 28 2.66 -8.57 -11.71
C VAL A 28 4.01 -9.14 -11.23
N PRO A 29 5.15 -8.53 -11.58
CA PRO A 29 6.45 -8.98 -11.09
C PRO A 29 6.52 -8.98 -9.55
N GLU A 30 7.19 -9.98 -8.99
CA GLU A 30 7.28 -10.18 -7.54
C GLU A 30 7.91 -8.97 -6.81
N GLU A 31 8.89 -8.32 -7.42
CA GLU A 31 9.51 -7.12 -6.85
C GLU A 31 8.55 -5.92 -6.74
N TRP A 32 7.46 -5.91 -7.52
CA TRP A 32 6.39 -4.91 -7.43
C TRP A 32 5.28 -5.36 -6.48
N ALA A 33 4.97 -6.66 -6.48
CA ALA A 33 3.89 -7.21 -5.68
C ALA A 33 4.15 -7.06 -4.17
N SER A 34 5.39 -7.29 -3.73
CA SER A 34 5.82 -7.14 -2.33
C SER A 34 5.64 -5.72 -1.77
N GLY A 35 5.73 -4.69 -2.62
CA GLY A 35 5.56 -3.28 -2.25
C GLY A 35 4.16 -2.70 -2.52
N THR A 36 3.18 -3.55 -2.88
CA THR A 36 1.86 -3.07 -3.32
C THR A 36 1.00 -2.56 -2.15
N LEU A 37 0.33 -1.42 -2.36
CA LEU A 37 -0.66 -0.85 -1.44
C LEU A 37 -2.01 -0.70 -2.13
N ARG A 38 -3.10 -1.17 -1.50
CA ARG A 38 -4.47 -0.91 -1.93
C ARG A 38 -5.06 0.21 -1.11
N LEU A 39 -5.43 1.29 -1.79
CA LEU A 39 -6.21 2.39 -1.24
C LEU A 39 -7.64 2.31 -1.78
N SER A 40 -8.61 2.52 -0.92
CA SER A 40 -10.02 2.54 -1.31
C SER A 40 -10.67 3.78 -0.72
N THR A 41 -11.41 4.50 -1.55
CA THR A 41 -12.19 5.67 -1.14
C THR A 41 -13.63 5.26 -0.88
N GLY A 42 -14.36 6.05 -0.10
CA GLY A 42 -15.79 5.86 0.14
C GLY A 42 -16.58 7.15 -0.10
N ARG A 43 -17.90 7.07 0.10
CA ARG A 43 -18.83 8.22 -0.03
C ARG A 43 -18.38 9.45 0.77
N MET A 44 -17.72 9.22 1.90
CA MET A 44 -17.30 10.28 2.82
C MET A 44 -15.86 10.77 2.59
N THR A 45 -15.13 10.19 1.63
CA THR A 45 -13.75 10.59 1.38
C THR A 45 -13.72 11.98 0.77
N VAL A 46 -12.98 12.91 1.38
CA VAL A 46 -12.82 14.28 0.89
C VAL A 46 -11.42 14.54 0.31
N LYS A 47 -11.31 15.60 -0.50
CA LYS A 47 -10.07 15.95 -1.21
C LYS A 47 -8.91 16.19 -0.25
N GLU A 48 -9.18 16.70 0.93
CA GLU A 48 -8.21 17.00 1.98
C GLU A 48 -7.58 15.73 2.54
N GLU A 49 -8.36 14.66 2.68
CA GLU A 49 -7.87 13.34 3.10
C GLU A 49 -6.99 12.73 2.03
N ILE A 50 -7.37 12.85 0.74
CA ILE A 50 -6.50 12.41 -0.37
C ILE A 50 -5.16 13.14 -0.34
N ARG A 51 -5.17 14.46 -0.15
CA ARG A 51 -3.93 15.24 -0.05
C ARG A 51 -3.08 14.83 1.16
N ARG A 52 -3.72 14.49 2.29
CA ARG A 52 -3.02 13.98 3.48
C ARG A 52 -2.40 12.61 3.20
N ALA A 53 -3.14 11.72 2.54
CA ALA A 53 -2.65 10.41 2.18
C ALA A 53 -1.45 10.45 1.23
N VAL A 54 -1.51 11.30 0.20
CA VAL A 54 -0.39 11.51 -0.73
C VAL A 54 0.87 11.93 0.02
N ARG A 55 0.79 12.91 0.93
CA ARG A 55 1.95 13.35 1.73
C ARG A 55 2.49 12.22 2.59
N ALA A 56 1.63 11.59 3.40
CA ALA A 56 2.04 10.52 4.30
C ALA A 56 2.72 9.35 3.57
N ILE A 57 2.17 8.92 2.43
CA ILE A 57 2.74 7.83 1.62
C ILE A 57 4.07 8.26 1.01
N THR A 58 4.16 9.48 0.48
CA THR A 58 5.40 9.97 -0.16
C THR A 58 6.53 10.11 0.86
N ASP A 59 6.24 10.65 2.05
CA ASP A 59 7.20 10.80 3.14
C ASP A 59 7.69 9.43 3.65
N ALA A 60 6.78 8.45 3.78
CA ALA A 60 7.12 7.09 4.15
C ALA A 60 8.03 6.42 3.10
N VAL A 61 7.70 6.55 1.80
CA VAL A 61 8.54 6.04 0.72
C VAL A 61 9.92 6.71 0.70
N GLY A 62 9.98 8.03 0.93
CA GLY A 62 11.23 8.77 1.03
C GLY A 62 12.13 8.23 2.15
N THR A 63 11.56 8.01 3.33
CA THR A 63 12.26 7.44 4.48
C THR A 63 12.76 6.02 4.20
N LEU A 64 11.90 5.16 3.67
CA LEU A 64 12.25 3.76 3.36
C LEU A 64 13.33 3.65 2.28
N ARG A 65 13.38 4.59 1.33
CA ARG A 65 14.43 4.63 0.29
C ARG A 65 15.75 5.21 0.80
N ALA A 66 15.70 6.16 1.75
CA ALA A 66 16.90 6.74 2.35
C ALA A 66 17.60 5.78 3.35
N GLY A 67 16.83 4.86 3.95
CA GLY A 67 17.35 3.80 4.81
C GLY A 67 17.71 2.49 4.09
N LYS A 68 17.59 2.45 2.75
CA LYS A 68 18.20 1.42 1.91
C LYS A 68 19.65 1.77 1.61
#